data_AF-M6E2G2-F1
#
_entry.id   AF-M6E2G2-F1
#
_cell.length_a   1.000
_cell.length_b   1.000
_cell.length_c   1.000
_cell.angle_alpha   90.00
_cell.angle_beta   90.00
_cell.angle_gamma   90.00
#
_symmetry.space_group_name_H-M   'P 1'
#
loop_
_entity.id
_entity.type
_entity.pdbx_description
1 polymer ?
#
loop_
_entity_poly.entity_id
_entity_poly.type
_entity_poly.pdbx_seq_one_letter_code
_entity_poly.pdbx_strand_id
1 'polypeptide(L)'
;MQIKKFINRLKLEWDEIDCCYEAGVTGCSLYRYLKSLGVNCILVAPGKIPRQSSDKIKTDKRDAIKLARLMRSGELESIHVPSEEDEAVRDYLRSRDSLRLDLGRNRQRLMKFLLRKDIKYSTTKYWTVSHYKW
;
A
#
# COMPACT_ATOMS: atom_id res chain seq x y z
N MET A 1 8.82 -7.95 17.17
CA MET A 1 9.24 -8.68 18.38
C MET A 1 8.13 -8.86 19.44
N GLN A 2 7.10 -7.99 19.50
CA GLN A 2 5.95 -8.16 20.42
C GLN A 2 4.85 -9.09 19.88
N ILE A 3 4.54 -9.04 18.58
CA ILE A 3 3.51 -9.89 17.95
C ILE A 3 3.84 -11.39 18.09
N LYS A 4 5.11 -11.79 17.85
CA LYS A 4 5.55 -13.17 18.06
C LYS A 4 5.35 -13.65 19.49
N LYS A 5 5.67 -12.81 20.50
CA LYS A 5 5.44 -13.15 21.91
C LYS A 5 3.95 -13.32 22.19
N PHE A 6 3.11 -12.46 21.62
CA PHE A 6 1.66 -12.54 21.75
C PHE A 6 1.10 -13.84 21.14
N ILE A 7 1.48 -14.17 19.91
CA ILE A 7 1.05 -15.39 19.22
C ILE A 7 1.56 -16.64 19.94
N ASN A 8 2.83 -16.64 20.36
CA ASN A 8 3.38 -17.79 21.10
C ASN A 8 2.62 -18.05 22.39
N ARG A 9 2.20 -17.00 23.11
CA ARG A 9 1.36 -17.14 24.30
C ARG A 9 -0.02 -17.71 23.95
N LEU A 10 -0.66 -17.21 22.88
CA LEU A 10 -1.94 -17.76 22.44
C LEU A 10 -1.83 -19.24 22.04
N LYS A 11 -0.73 -19.64 21.41
CA LYS A 11 -0.45 -21.04 21.04
C LYS A 11 -0.25 -21.97 22.25
N LEU A 12 0.00 -21.44 23.45
CA LEU A 12 0.04 -22.25 24.67
C LEU A 12 -1.36 -22.57 25.19
N GLU A 13 -2.36 -21.76 24.83
CA GLU A 13 -3.74 -21.87 25.33
C GLU A 13 -4.69 -22.46 24.28
N TRP A 14 -4.40 -22.30 22.99
CA TRP A 14 -5.28 -22.67 21.88
C TRP A 14 -4.49 -23.35 20.76
N ASP A 15 -5.05 -24.44 20.22
CA ASP A 15 -4.42 -25.23 19.14
C ASP A 15 -4.50 -24.53 17.77
N GLU A 16 -5.60 -23.85 17.48
CA GLU A 16 -5.83 -23.13 16.23
C GLU A 16 -6.02 -21.63 16.48
N ILE A 17 -5.31 -20.82 15.69
CA ILE A 17 -5.39 -19.37 15.76
C ILE A 17 -5.69 -18.83 14.36
N ASP A 18 -6.84 -18.20 14.28
CA ASP A 18 -7.33 -17.48 13.12
C ASP A 18 -7.21 -15.96 13.35
N CYS A 19 -6.70 -15.24 12.36
CA CYS A 19 -6.54 -13.79 12.41
C CYS A 19 -7.14 -13.12 11.18
N CYS A 20 -7.73 -11.94 11.35
CA CYS A 20 -8.15 -11.10 10.23
C CYS A 20 -7.77 -9.63 10.47
N TYR A 21 -7.47 -8.90 9.39
CA TYR A 21 -7.29 -7.45 9.44
C TYR A 21 -7.54 -6.79 8.09
N GLU A 22 -7.80 -5.49 8.14
CA GLU A 22 -8.04 -4.65 6.95
C GLU A 22 -6.71 -4.34 6.24
N ALA A 23 -6.69 -4.48 4.92
CA ALA A 23 -5.51 -4.22 4.10
C ALA A 23 -5.09 -2.75 4.20
N GLY A 24 -3.88 -2.53 4.72
CA GLY A 24 -3.23 -1.23 4.79
C GLY A 24 -1.94 -1.17 3.98
N VAL A 25 -1.24 -0.04 4.08
CA VAL A 25 0.00 0.22 3.33
C VAL A 25 1.11 -0.80 3.66
N THR A 26 1.13 -1.30 4.90
CA THR A 26 2.06 -2.33 5.39
C THR A 26 1.40 -3.72 5.48
N GLY A 27 0.24 -3.89 4.83
CA GLY A 27 -0.60 -5.07 5.00
C GLY A 27 0.04 -6.36 4.54
N CYS A 28 0.82 -6.37 3.46
CA CYS A 28 1.37 -7.61 2.89
C CYS A 28 2.48 -8.23 3.76
N SER A 29 3.36 -7.42 4.35
CA SER A 29 4.48 -7.93 5.15
C SER A 29 4.03 -8.55 6.48
N LEU A 30 3.02 -7.95 7.13
CA LEU A 30 2.41 -8.53 8.33
C LEU A 30 1.73 -9.87 8.03
N TYR A 31 1.05 -9.99 6.87
CA TYR A 31 0.39 -11.22 6.46
C TYR A 31 1.40 -12.37 6.36
N ARG A 32 2.51 -12.13 5.64
CA ARG A 32 3.60 -13.10 5.48
C ARG A 32 4.22 -13.47 6.82
N TYR A 33 4.38 -12.50 7.71
CA TYR A 33 4.93 -12.74 9.06
C TYR A 33 4.00 -13.59 9.93
N LEU A 34 2.69 -13.36 9.90
CA LEU A 34 1.72 -14.18 10.62
C LEU A 34 1.66 -15.59 10.04
N LYS A 35 1.70 -15.70 8.71
CA LYS A 35 1.71 -17.00 8.00
C LYS A 35 2.98 -17.81 8.30
N SER A 36 4.15 -17.17 8.40
CA SER A 36 5.40 -17.85 8.78
C SER A 36 5.42 -18.31 10.24
N LEU A 37 4.59 -17.70 11.10
CA LEU A 37 4.33 -18.18 12.45
C LEU A 37 3.27 -19.30 12.50
N GLY A 38 2.73 -19.75 11.37
CA GLY A 38 1.70 -20.79 11.31
C GLY A 38 0.33 -20.34 11.81
N VAL A 39 0.03 -19.04 11.72
CA VAL A 39 -1.30 -18.49 12.02
C VAL A 39 -2.06 -18.35 10.71
N ASN A 40 -3.29 -18.86 10.68
CA ASN A 40 -4.15 -18.67 9.53
C ASN A 40 -4.65 -17.21 9.53
N CYS A 41 -4.43 -16.50 8.43
CA CYS A 41 -4.69 -15.08 8.36
C CYS A 41 -5.50 -14.72 7.11
N ILE A 42 -6.54 -13.90 7.29
CA ILE A 42 -7.37 -13.34 6.23
C ILE A 42 -7.07 -11.84 6.10
N LEU A 43 -6.59 -11.44 4.92
CA LEU A 43 -6.38 -10.03 4.59
C LEU A 43 -7.61 -9.49 3.85
N VAL A 44 -8.31 -8.50 4.40
CA VAL A 44 -9.57 -8.02 3.84
C VAL A 44 -9.40 -6.67 3.16
N ALA A 45 -9.89 -6.50 1.93
CA ALA A 45 -9.92 -5.17 1.31
C ALA A 45 -10.90 -4.23 2.05
N PRO A 46 -10.54 -2.95 2.29
CA PRO A 46 -11.44 -1.96 2.87
C PRO A 46 -12.83 -1.90 2.24
N GLY A 47 -12.89 -2.02 0.91
CA GLY A 47 -14.14 -1.97 0.14
C GLY A 47 -14.99 -3.24 0.22
N LYS A 48 -14.44 -4.36 0.70
CA LYS A 48 -15.19 -5.62 0.89
C LYS A 48 -15.79 -5.75 2.30
N ILE A 49 -15.47 -4.84 3.22
CA ILE A 49 -16.03 -4.85 4.58
C ILE A 49 -17.41 -4.17 4.53
N PRO A 50 -18.52 -4.88 4.79
CA PRO A 50 -19.85 -4.26 4.79
C PRO A 50 -19.92 -3.17 5.86
N ARG A 51 -20.18 -1.92 5.47
CA ARG A 51 -20.37 -0.78 6.38
C ARG A 51 -21.76 -0.18 6.20
N GLN A 52 -22.46 0.02 7.32
CA GLN A 52 -23.73 0.73 7.32
C GLN A 52 -23.46 2.24 7.25
N SER A 53 -24.29 2.97 6.51
CA SER A 53 -24.18 4.44 6.37
C SER A 53 -24.39 5.20 7.68
N SER A 54 -25.05 4.58 8.66
CA SER A 54 -25.24 5.08 10.02
C SER A 54 -24.01 4.94 10.92
N ASP A 55 -23.03 4.12 10.54
CA ASP A 55 -21.85 3.79 11.35
C ASP A 55 -20.78 4.89 11.18
N LYS A 56 -21.05 6.06 11.75
CA LYS A 56 -20.23 7.28 11.61
C LYS A 56 -19.04 7.33 12.58
N ILE A 57 -19.04 6.51 13.63
CA ILE A 57 -18.00 6.51 14.67
C ILE A 57 -17.05 5.34 14.42
N LYS A 58 -15.90 5.64 13.83
CA LYS A 58 -14.82 4.67 13.63
C LYS A 58 -13.93 4.62 14.87
N THR A 59 -13.78 3.43 15.47
CA THR A 59 -12.75 3.17 16.49
C THR A 59 -12.13 1.81 16.25
N ASP A 60 -10.83 1.69 16.49
CA ASP A 60 -10.09 0.45 16.23
C ASP A 60 -10.70 -0.75 16.95
N LYS A 61 -11.21 -0.55 18.17
CA LYS A 61 -11.90 -1.58 18.94
C LYS A 61 -13.19 -2.07 18.26
N ARG A 62 -14.02 -1.15 17.73
CA ARG A 62 -15.27 -1.50 17.05
C ARG A 62 -14.97 -2.22 15.73
N ASP A 63 -13.99 -1.73 14.98
CA ASP A 63 -13.58 -2.33 13.72
C ASP A 63 -13.03 -3.75 13.93
N ALA A 64 -12.18 -3.97 14.95
CA ALA A 64 -11.66 -5.28 15.29
C ALA A 64 -12.77 -6.28 15.67
N ILE A 65 -13.74 -5.86 16.49
CA ILE A 65 -14.89 -6.71 16.87
C ILE A 65 -15.74 -7.05 15.64
N LYS A 66 -15.95 -6.09 14.75
CA LYS A 66 -16.71 -6.29 13.52
C LYS A 66 -16.04 -7.27 12.58
N LEU A 67 -14.73 -7.12 12.36
CA LEU A 67 -13.94 -8.05 11.57
C LEU A 67 -13.99 -9.46 12.16
N ALA A 68 -13.84 -9.61 13.49
CA ALA A 68 -13.95 -10.90 14.15
C ALA A 68 -15.33 -11.55 13.95
N ARG A 69 -16.42 -10.77 13.98
CA ARG A 69 -17.78 -11.28 13.71
C ARG A 69 -17.95 -11.77 12.28
N LEU A 70 -17.49 -10.99 11.30
CA LEU A 70 -17.55 -11.35 9.89
C LEU A 70 -16.67 -12.56 9.56
N MET A 71 -15.52 -12.68 10.25
CA MET A 71 -14.64 -13.84 10.13
C MET A 71 -15.35 -15.09 10.64
N ARG A 72 -16.00 -15.00 11.81
CA ARG A 72 -16.75 -16.11 12.41
C ARG A 72 -17.92 -16.58 11.55
N SER A 73 -18.58 -15.67 10.81
CA SER A 73 -19.68 -16.04 9.90
C SER A 73 -19.20 -16.55 8.54
N GLY A 74 -17.89 -16.52 8.25
CA GLY A 74 -17.36 -16.90 6.94
C GLY A 74 -17.66 -15.89 5.83
N GLU A 75 -18.11 -14.68 6.18
CA GLU A 75 -18.45 -13.61 5.22
C GLU A 75 -17.23 -12.81 4.75
N LEU A 76 -16.04 -13.06 5.31
CA LEU A 76 -14.81 -12.40 4.87
C LEU A 76 -14.12 -13.14 3.75
N GLU A 77 -13.92 -12.45 2.64
CA GLU A 77 -13.10 -12.94 1.52
C GLU A 77 -11.68 -12.37 1.63
N SER A 78 -10.68 -13.26 1.66
CA SER A 78 -9.28 -12.83 1.62
C SER A 78 -8.94 -12.27 0.24
N ILE A 79 -8.22 -11.17 0.22
CA ILE A 79 -7.60 -10.68 -1.02
C ILE A 79 -6.38 -11.53 -1.36
N HIS A 80 -6.07 -11.56 -2.65
CA HIS A 80 -4.81 -12.12 -3.12
C HIS A 80 -3.64 -11.23 -2.62
N VAL A 81 -2.71 -11.85 -1.91
CA VAL A 81 -1.46 -11.21 -1.47
C VAL A 81 -0.37 -11.53 -2.49
N PRO A 82 0.18 -10.53 -3.20
CA PRO A 82 1.25 -10.75 -4.16
C PRO A 82 2.46 -11.42 -3.50
N SER A 83 3.24 -12.18 -4.27
CA SER A 83 4.54 -12.66 -3.80
C SER A 83 5.51 -11.49 -3.58
N GLU A 84 6.63 -11.74 -2.91
CA GLU A 84 7.69 -10.73 -2.75
C GLU A 84 8.28 -10.32 -4.10
N GLU A 85 8.38 -11.26 -5.04
CA GLU A 85 8.86 -11.00 -6.40
C GLU A 85 7.88 -10.11 -7.18
N ASP A 86 6.58 -10.40 -7.13
CA ASP A 86 5.55 -9.60 -7.79
C ASP A 86 5.49 -8.17 -7.21
N GLU A 87 5.65 -8.06 -5.89
CA GLU A 87 5.72 -6.77 -5.19
C GLU A 87 6.95 -5.97 -5.62
N ALA A 88 8.12 -6.59 -5.69
CA ALA A 88 9.35 -5.94 -6.14
C ALA A 88 9.23 -5.42 -7.58
N VAL A 89 8.67 -6.23 -8.50
CA VAL A 89 8.44 -5.82 -9.89
C VAL A 89 7.46 -4.66 -9.97
N ARG A 90 6.33 -4.74 -9.25
CA ARG A 90 5.33 -3.67 -9.19
C ARG A 90 5.92 -2.37 -8.65
N ASP A 91 6.70 -2.43 -7.59
CA ASP A 91 7.27 -1.25 -6.95
C ASP A 91 8.36 -0.61 -7.82
N TYR A 92 9.14 -1.42 -8.54
CA TYR A 92 10.07 -0.93 -9.56
C TYR A 92 9.33 -0.17 -10.68
N LEU A 93 8.26 -0.73 -11.24
CA LEU A 93 7.47 -0.09 -12.29
C LEU A 93 6.86 1.23 -11.80
N ARG A 94 6.27 1.25 -10.60
CA ARG A 94 5.70 2.46 -9.98
C ARG A 94 6.75 3.53 -9.70
N SER A 95 7.94 3.12 -9.25
CA SER A 95 9.07 4.03 -9.03
C SER A 95 9.48 4.71 -10.34
N ARG A 96 9.64 3.93 -11.42
CA ARG A 96 9.96 4.46 -12.75
C ARG A 96 8.91 5.47 -13.23
N ASP A 97 7.63 5.16 -13.08
CA ASP A 97 6.55 6.03 -13.52
C ASP A 97 6.48 7.32 -12.68
N SER A 98 6.74 7.23 -11.37
CA SER A 98 6.86 8.40 -10.48
C SER A 98 8.02 9.30 -10.91
N LEU A 99 9.19 8.72 -11.20
CA LEU A 99 10.36 9.48 -11.68
C LEU A 99 10.07 10.16 -13.03
N ARG A 100 9.32 9.53 -13.93
CA ARG A 100 8.90 10.16 -15.20
C ARG A 100 7.98 11.36 -14.99
N LEU A 101 7.04 11.27 -14.06
CA LEU A 101 6.16 12.38 -13.71
C LEU A 101 6.97 13.55 -13.11
N ASP A 102 7.91 13.24 -12.23
CA ASP A 102 8.75 14.26 -11.59
C ASP A 102 9.72 14.90 -12.59
N LEU A 103 10.28 14.14 -13.53
CA LEU A 103 11.05 14.68 -14.64
C LEU A 103 10.20 15.69 -15.44
N GLY A 104 8.96 15.34 -15.79
CA GLY A 104 8.04 16.24 -16.49
C GLY A 104 7.76 17.53 -15.71
N ARG A 105 7.49 17.41 -14.40
CA ARG A 105 7.26 18.56 -13.50
C ARG A 105 8.49 19.46 -13.41
N ASN A 106 9.68 18.90 -13.22
CA ASN A 106 10.92 19.65 -13.11
C ASN A 106 11.27 20.36 -14.43
N ARG A 107 11.04 19.69 -15.55
CA ARG A 107 11.16 20.28 -16.89
C ARG A 107 10.27 21.53 -17.02
N GLN A 108 8.99 21.41 -16.70
CA GLN A 108 8.06 22.54 -16.75
C GLN A 108 8.47 23.68 -15.82
N ARG A 109 8.88 23.36 -14.57
CA ARG A 109 9.36 24.35 -13.60
C ARG A 109 10.57 25.12 -14.13
N LEU A 110 11.55 24.43 -14.71
CA LEU A 110 12.74 25.06 -15.28
C LEU A 110 12.38 25.99 -16.45
N MET A 111 11.53 25.55 -17.37
CA MET A 111 11.08 26.39 -18.50
C MET A 111 10.37 27.65 -18.04
N LYS A 112 9.49 27.54 -17.04
CA LYS A 112 8.81 28.71 -16.47
C LYS A 112 9.77 29.62 -15.70
N PHE A 113 10.82 29.07 -15.07
CA PHE A 113 11.86 29.88 -14.44
C PHE A 113 12.65 30.69 -15.47
N LEU A 114 13.15 30.05 -16.53
CA LEU A 114 13.92 30.73 -17.59
C LEU A 114 13.09 31.77 -18.33
N LEU A 115 11.83 31.45 -18.63
CA LEU A 115 10.91 32.39 -19.27
C LEU A 115 10.71 33.67 -18.44
N ARG A 116 10.63 33.57 -17.10
CA ARG A 116 10.53 34.75 -16.21
C ARG A 116 11.77 35.63 -16.22
N LYS A 117 12.91 35.10 -16.66
CA LYS A 117 14.18 35.84 -16.82
C LYS A 117 14.40 36.32 -18.26
N ASP A 118 13.38 36.17 -19.11
CA ASP A 118 13.44 36.42 -20.56
C ASP A 118 14.51 35.59 -21.29
N ILE A 119 14.97 34.49 -20.68
CA ILE A 119 15.92 33.56 -21.29
C ILE A 119 15.10 32.55 -22.09
N LYS A 120 15.11 32.68 -23.42
CA LYS A 120 14.32 31.86 -24.34
C LYS A 120 15.22 31.04 -25.25
N TYR A 121 14.91 29.76 -25.35
CA TYR A 121 15.51 28.88 -26.35
C TYR A 121 14.85 29.12 -27.71
N SER A 122 15.64 29.47 -28.73
CA SER A 122 15.16 29.92 -30.04
C SER A 122 14.86 28.78 -31.04
N THR A 123 15.21 27.53 -30.70
CA THR A 123 15.00 26.37 -31.58
C THR A 123 13.66 25.69 -31.31
N THR A 124 13.12 24.97 -32.29
CA THR A 124 11.76 24.38 -32.29
C THR A 124 11.51 23.25 -31.28
N LYS A 125 12.54 22.56 -30.75
CA LYS A 125 12.35 21.39 -29.87
C LYS A 125 13.12 21.48 -28.56
N TYR A 126 12.39 21.54 -27.45
CA TYR A 126 12.90 21.46 -26.08
C TYR A 126 13.32 20.04 -25.69
N TRP A 127 14.21 19.93 -24.69
CA TRP A 127 14.71 18.67 -24.10
C TRP A 127 15.45 17.73 -25.07
N THR A 128 15.95 18.28 -26.17
CA THR A 128 16.87 17.62 -27.09
C THR A 128 18.32 17.78 -26.63
N VAL A 129 19.27 17.04 -27.21
CA VAL A 129 20.71 17.20 -26.93
C VAL A 129 21.15 18.66 -27.11
N SER A 130 20.64 19.34 -28.13
CA SER A 130 20.94 20.75 -28.38
C SER A 130 20.38 21.68 -27.31
N HIS A 131 19.18 21.41 -26.78
CA HIS A 131 18.60 22.19 -25.68
C HIS A 131 19.33 21.98 -24.35
N TYR A 132 19.88 20.78 -24.11
CA TYR A 132 20.69 20.52 -22.90
C TYR A 132 22.08 21.18 -22.93
N LYS A 133 22.61 21.51 -24.11
CA LYS A 133 23.91 22.18 -24.29
C LYS A 133 23.83 23.70 -24.24
N TRP A 134 22.66 24.26 -24.49
CA TRP A 134 22.36 25.69 -24.39
C TRP A 134 22.17 26.08 -22.93
#